data_AF-A0A2I0HW24-F1
#
_entry.id   AF-A0A2I0HW24-F1
#
_cell.length_a   1.000
_cell.length_b   1.000
_cell.length_c   1.000
_cell.angle_alpha   90.00
_cell.angle_beta   90.00
_cell.angle_gamma   90.00
#
_symmetry.space_group_name_H-M   'P 1'
#
loop_
_entity.id
_entity.type
_entity.pdbx_description
1 polymer ?
#
loop_
_entity_poly.entity_id
_entity_poly.type
_entity_poly.pdbx_seq_one_letter_code
_entity_poly.pdbx_strand_id
1 'polypeptide(L)'
;MKMLWDELEYYLENPGCSCGANSRIMAQREAEKAFQFLMGLTSEFYTVRSNILSVDPMPTVNKIYQMVAHEERQKIVARSHSAPEVAFLAKGGRSSSTTDLGKQQHFGSCQPHESDQAYRQNQQPLGPDLNKQAAGGRQADV
;
A
#
# COMPACT_ATOMS: atom_id res chain seq x y z
N MET A 1 -12.37 -30.27 28.96
CA MET A 1 -11.28 -29.62 28.19
C MET A 1 -11.65 -29.29 26.75
N LYS A 2 -12.64 -29.91 26.08
CA LYS A 2 -13.07 -29.47 24.72
C LYS A 2 -13.84 -28.14 24.70
N MET A 3 -14.76 -27.95 25.65
CA MET A 3 -15.61 -26.74 25.74
C MET A 3 -14.86 -25.39 25.71
N LEU A 4 -13.68 -25.30 26.35
CA LEU A 4 -12.89 -24.06 26.37
C LEU A 4 -12.20 -23.80 25.02
N TRP A 5 -11.82 -24.86 24.31
CA TRP A 5 -11.25 -24.74 22.97
C TRP A 5 -12.33 -24.40 21.95
N ASP A 6 -13.51 -25.02 22.05
CA ASP A 6 -14.65 -24.76 21.18
C ASP A 6 -15.17 -23.31 21.36
N GLU A 7 -15.21 -22.81 22.60
CA GLU A 7 -15.55 -21.41 22.89
C GLU A 7 -14.48 -20.43 22.37
N LEU A 8 -13.20 -20.76 22.52
CA LEU A 8 -12.12 -19.95 21.96
C LEU A 8 -12.18 -19.91 20.42
N GLU A 9 -12.46 -21.04 19.79
CA GLU A 9 -12.59 -21.15 18.33
C GLU A 9 -13.78 -20.30 17.83
N TYR A 10 -14.90 -20.30 18.56
CA TYR A 10 -16.03 -19.41 18.29
C TYR A 10 -15.69 -17.92 18.36
N TYR A 11 -14.83 -17.50 19.31
CA TYR A 11 -14.37 -16.10 19.36
C TYR A 11 -13.29 -15.78 18.32
N LEU A 12 -12.55 -16.78 17.83
CA LEU A 12 -11.57 -16.63 16.76
C LEU A 12 -12.23 -16.57 15.37
N GLU A 13 -13.38 -17.21 15.20
CA GLU A 13 -14.25 -17.02 14.04
C GLU A 13 -14.76 -15.58 14.03
N ASN A 14 -14.04 -14.70 13.33
CA ASN A 14 -14.44 -13.31 13.23
C ASN A 14 -15.70 -13.21 12.36
N PRO A 15 -16.89 -12.90 12.92
CA PRO A 15 -18.09 -12.72 12.11
C PRO A 15 -17.81 -11.60 11.11
N GLY A 16 -17.97 -11.89 9.82
CA GLY A 16 -17.61 -10.95 8.76
C GLY A 16 -18.27 -9.58 8.97
N CYS A 17 -17.50 -8.54 9.27
CA CYS A 17 -18.04 -7.19 9.35
C CYS A 17 -18.29 -6.63 7.94
N SER A 18 -19.51 -6.17 7.67
CA SER A 18 -19.84 -5.39 6.46
C SER A 18 -19.12 -4.03 6.41
N CYS A 19 -18.58 -3.58 7.55
CA CYS A 19 -17.94 -2.28 7.73
C CYS A 19 -16.48 -2.19 7.23
N GLY A 20 -15.92 -3.26 6.65
CA GLY A 20 -14.51 -3.29 6.21
C GLY A 20 -13.46 -3.28 7.33
N ALA A 21 -13.88 -3.19 8.60
CA ALA A 21 -12.96 -3.26 9.75
C ALA A 21 -12.21 -4.60 9.77
N ASN A 22 -12.89 -5.70 9.44
CA ASN A 22 -12.26 -7.02 9.34
C ASN A 22 -11.10 -7.01 8.33
N SER A 23 -11.30 -6.47 7.13
CA SER A 23 -10.22 -6.40 6.13
C SER A 23 -9.03 -5.55 6.60
N ARG A 24 -9.26 -4.46 7.34
CA ARG A 24 -8.18 -3.63 7.90
C ARG A 24 -7.40 -4.38 8.97
N ILE A 25 -8.09 -5.07 9.88
CA ILE A 25 -7.48 -5.90 10.92
C ILE A 25 -6.66 -7.03 10.28
N MET A 26 -7.20 -7.70 9.25
CA MET A 26 -6.47 -8.76 8.56
C MET A 26 -5.24 -8.24 7.82
N ALA A 27 -5.33 -7.08 7.16
CA ALA A 27 -4.19 -6.45 6.52
C ALA A 27 -3.10 -6.08 7.55
N GLN A 28 -3.49 -5.53 8.71
CA GLN A 28 -2.56 -5.23 9.79
C GLN A 28 -1.90 -6.50 10.34
N ARG A 29 -2.67 -7.57 10.60
CA ARG A 29 -2.13 -8.86 11.05
C ARG A 29 -1.15 -9.45 10.04
N GLU A 30 -1.43 -9.31 8.75
CA GLU A 30 -0.52 -9.80 7.71
C GLU A 30 0.78 -8.97 7.65
N ALA A 31 0.69 -7.65 7.83
CA ALA A 31 1.86 -6.79 7.97
C ALA A 31 2.69 -7.14 9.22
N GLU A 32 2.05 -7.41 10.36
CA GLU A 32 2.74 -7.84 11.58
C GLU A 32 3.49 -9.17 11.39
N LYS A 33 2.87 -10.15 10.71
CA LYS A 33 3.54 -11.42 10.36
C LYS A 33 4.72 -11.19 9.43
N ALA A 34 4.56 -10.33 8.41
CA ALA A 34 5.64 -9.96 7.50
C ALA A 34 6.82 -9.32 8.24
N PHE A 35 6.55 -8.41 9.17
CA PHE A 35 7.57 -7.79 10.00
C PHE A 35 8.28 -8.81 10.90
N GLN A 36 7.53 -9.70 11.57
CA GLN A 36 8.11 -10.76 12.41
C GLN A 36 9.00 -11.70 11.61
N PHE A 37 8.58 -12.09 10.40
CA PHE A 37 9.41 -12.89 9.50
C PHE A 37 10.75 -12.20 9.20
N LEU A 38 10.72 -10.90 8.88
CA LEU A 38 11.94 -10.12 8.59
C LEU A 38 12.87 -10.00 9.80
N MET A 39 12.33 -9.89 11.01
CA MET A 39 13.13 -9.84 12.24
C MET A 39 13.83 -11.18 12.51
N GLY A 40 13.24 -12.30 12.08
CA GLY A 40 13.84 -13.63 12.18
C GLY A 40 14.95 -13.91 11.15
N LEU A 41 15.16 -13.05 10.16
CA LEU A 41 16.22 -13.23 9.16
C LEU A 41 17.62 -13.00 9.75
N THR A 42 18.60 -13.80 9.31
CA THR A 42 20.00 -13.66 9.70
C THR A 42 20.62 -12.35 9.19
N SER A 43 21.74 -11.94 9.78
CA SER A 43 22.44 -10.69 9.44
C SER A 43 22.92 -10.62 7.99
N GLU A 44 23.11 -11.76 7.33
CA GLU A 44 23.51 -11.86 5.93
C GLU A 44 22.48 -11.24 4.96
N PHE A 45 21.21 -11.16 5.37
CA PHE A 45 20.10 -10.61 4.58
C PHE A 45 19.77 -9.17 4.98
N TYR A 46 20.70 -8.45 5.62
CA TYR A 46 20.48 -7.07 6.08
C TYR A 46 20.02 -6.14 4.94
N THR A 47 20.66 -6.22 3.78
CA THR A 47 20.37 -5.34 2.63
C THR A 47 18.95 -5.56 2.10
N VAL A 48 18.58 -6.79 1.74
CA VAL A 48 17.20 -7.09 1.31
C VAL A 48 16.18 -6.76 2.40
N ARG A 49 16.49 -7.01 3.68
CA ARG A 49 15.61 -6.65 4.79
C ARG A 49 15.36 -5.14 4.86
N SER A 50 16.41 -4.32 4.78
CA SER A 50 16.28 -2.85 4.80
C SER A 50 15.48 -2.34 3.61
N ASN A 51 15.71 -2.93 2.43
CA ASN A 51 14.96 -2.58 1.22
C ASN A 51 13.48 -2.91 1.38
N ILE A 52 13.14 -4.08 1.89
CA ILE A 52 11.74 -4.51 2.11
C ILE A 52 11.05 -3.61 3.13
N LEU A 53 11.71 -3.26 4.24
CA LEU A 53 11.13 -2.38 5.27
C LEU A 53 10.86 -0.96 4.76
N SER A 54 11.45 -0.56 3.63
CA SER A 54 11.20 0.73 2.98
C SER A 54 10.02 0.71 1.99
N VAL A 55 9.39 -0.46 1.78
CA VAL A 55 8.25 -0.61 0.86
C VAL A 55 6.93 -0.33 1.58
N ASP A 56 6.10 0.56 1.01
CA ASP A 56 4.74 0.86 1.44
C ASP A 56 3.74 0.60 0.30
N PRO A 57 2.69 -0.24 0.47
CA PRO A 57 2.36 -1.00 1.68
C PRO A 57 3.25 -2.23 1.89
N MET A 58 3.36 -2.68 3.14
CA MET A 58 4.18 -3.82 3.52
C MET A 58 3.84 -5.06 2.70
N PRO A 59 4.82 -5.71 2.04
CA PRO A 59 4.57 -6.87 1.22
C PRO A 59 4.15 -8.09 2.04
N THR A 60 3.42 -9.00 1.42
CA THR A 60 3.03 -10.27 2.04
C THR A 60 4.24 -11.16 2.31
N VAL A 61 4.11 -12.07 3.27
CA VAL A 61 5.19 -13.02 3.64
C VAL A 61 5.69 -13.82 2.43
N ASN A 62 4.78 -14.26 1.55
CA ASN A 62 5.14 -14.99 0.34
C ASN A 62 6.01 -14.17 -0.62
N LYS A 63 5.68 -12.88 -0.80
CA LYS A 63 6.48 -11.99 -1.65
C LYS A 63 7.85 -11.72 -1.02
N ILE A 64 7.90 -11.51 0.30
CA ILE A 64 9.14 -11.35 1.04
C ILE A 64 10.05 -12.58 0.86
N TYR A 65 9.50 -13.78 1.00
CA TYR A 65 10.23 -15.03 0.76
C TYR A 65 10.85 -15.07 -0.64
N GLN A 66 10.09 -14.72 -1.68
CA GLN A 66 10.59 -14.68 -3.05
C GLN A 66 11.72 -13.66 -3.23
N MET A 67 11.62 -12.49 -2.59
CA MET A 67 12.65 -11.45 -2.64
C MET A 67 13.95 -11.92 -1.98
N VAL A 68 13.86 -12.55 -0.81
CA VAL A 68 15.02 -13.12 -0.10
C VAL A 68 15.66 -14.22 -0.94
N ALA A 69 14.87 -15.16 -1.47
CA ALA A 69 15.37 -16.22 -2.33
C ALA A 69 16.03 -15.68 -3.62
N HIS A 70 15.54 -14.56 -4.15
CA HIS A 70 16.16 -13.89 -5.29
C HIS A 70 17.51 -13.28 -4.92
N GLU A 71 17.62 -12.59 -3.79
CA GLU A 71 18.88 -12.03 -3.29
C GLU A 71 19.93 -13.13 -3.08
N GLU A 72 19.54 -14.28 -2.52
CA GLU A 72 20.42 -15.42 -2.33
C GLU A 72 20.98 -15.95 -3.66
N ARG A 73 20.12 -16.15 -4.67
CA ARG A 73 20.55 -16.55 -6.02
C ARG A 73 21.50 -15.53 -6.65
N GLN A 74 21.22 -14.24 -6.50
CA GLN A 74 22.11 -13.19 -7.00
C GLN A 74 23.48 -13.21 -6.31
N LYS A 75 23.52 -13.43 -4.98
CA LYS A 75 24.78 -13.57 -4.23
C LYS A 75 25.62 -14.76 -4.72
N ILE A 76 25.00 -15.89 -5.05
CA ILE A 76 25.69 -17.06 -5.62
C ILE A 76 26.32 -16.71 -6.97
N VAL A 77 25.54 -16.08 -7.86
CA VAL A 77 25.99 -15.67 -9.20
C VAL A 77 27.13 -14.63 -9.10
N ALA A 78 26.99 -13.63 -8.24
CA ALA A 78 28.04 -12.63 -8.01
C ALA A 78 29.35 -13.25 -7.49
N ARG A 79 29.27 -14.26 -6.61
CA ARG A 79 30.45 -15.02 -6.17
C ARG A 79 31.12 -15.78 -7.33
N SER A 80 30.34 -16.35 -8.26
CA SER A 80 30.89 -17.02 -9.44
C SER A 80 31.50 -16.07 -10.49
N HIS A 81 31.09 -14.80 -10.53
CA HIS A 81 31.61 -13.76 -11.44
C HIS A 81 32.75 -12.92 -10.84
N SER A 82 33.42 -13.40 -9.79
CA SER A 82 34.61 -12.74 -9.21
C SER A 82 35.89 -12.90 -10.05
N ALA A 83 35.80 -13.47 -11.25
CA ALA A 83 36.81 -13.32 -12.30
C ALA A 83 36.46 -12.08 -13.17
N PRO A 84 37.41 -11.20 -13.50
CA PRO A 84 37.10 -9.98 -14.22
C PRO A 84 36.88 -10.32 -15.69
N GLU A 85 35.65 -10.23 -16.19
CA GLU A 85 35.44 -10.19 -17.63
C GLU A 85 34.40 -9.15 -18.02
N VAL A 86 34.94 -8.06 -18.55
CA VAL A 86 34.27 -7.07 -19.37
C VAL A 86 33.64 -7.73 -20.59
N ALA A 87 32.31 -7.72 -20.70
CA ALA A 87 31.58 -7.60 -21.98
C ALA A 87 30.08 -7.94 -21.82
N PHE A 88 29.22 -6.95 -22.01
CA PHE A 88 28.02 -7.18 -22.81
C PHE A 88 27.74 -5.94 -23.66
N LEU A 89 28.18 -6.00 -24.91
CA LEU A 89 27.84 -5.04 -25.94
C LEU A 89 26.33 -5.10 -26.20
N ALA A 90 25.72 -3.91 -26.24
CA ALA A 90 24.35 -3.68 -26.64
C ALA A 90 24.03 -4.33 -28.00
N LYS A 91 22.92 -5.06 -28.07
CA LYS A 91 22.23 -5.31 -29.33
C LYS A 91 20.79 -4.86 -29.20
N GLY A 92 20.50 -3.74 -29.87
CA GLY A 92 19.17 -3.18 -29.99
C GLY A 92 18.21 -4.14 -30.71
N GLY A 93 16.98 -4.14 -30.23
CA GLY A 93 15.81 -4.72 -30.88
C GLY A 93 14.58 -4.00 -30.37
N ARG A 94 14.05 -3.07 -31.18
CA ARG A 94 12.73 -2.47 -30.97
C ARG A 94 11.68 -3.53 -31.26
N SER A 95 10.75 -3.75 -30.31
CA SER A 95 9.43 -4.30 -30.59
C SER A 95 8.41 -3.58 -29.73
N SER A 96 7.71 -2.64 -30.36
CA SER A 96 6.40 -2.17 -29.88
C SER A 96 5.39 -3.31 -30.06
N SER A 97 4.67 -3.66 -29.00
CA SER A 97 3.38 -4.33 -29.13
C SER A 97 2.45 -3.79 -28.05
N THR A 98 1.58 -2.90 -28.50
CA THR A 98 0.36 -2.41 -27.85
C THR A 98 -0.71 -3.50 -27.93
N THR A 99 -1.24 -3.91 -26.78
CA THR A 99 -2.59 -4.48 -26.58
C THR A 99 -2.87 -4.32 -25.09
N ASP A 100 -3.40 -3.18 -24.65
CA ASP A 100 -4.85 -2.97 -24.46
C ASP A 100 -5.63 -4.27 -24.22
N LEU A 101 -6.06 -4.45 -22.99
CA LEU A 101 -7.30 -5.12 -22.57
C LEU A 101 -7.47 -4.79 -21.09
N GLY A 102 -8.01 -3.59 -20.86
CA GLY A 102 -8.54 -3.17 -19.58
C GLY A 102 -9.59 -4.17 -19.09
N LYS A 103 -9.25 -4.95 -18.07
CA LYS A 103 -10.22 -5.73 -17.31
C LYS A 103 -10.80 -4.81 -16.22
N GLN A 104 -11.80 -4.03 -16.63
CA GLN A 104 -12.69 -3.32 -15.72
C GLN A 104 -13.42 -4.35 -14.87
N GLN A 105 -13.03 -4.48 -13.61
CA GLN A 105 -13.87 -5.13 -12.61
C GLN A 105 -14.90 -4.08 -12.19
N HIS A 106 -16.15 -4.37 -12.53
CA HIS A 106 -17.33 -3.62 -12.19
C HIS A 106 -17.41 -3.49 -10.66
N PHE A 107 -16.94 -2.35 -10.11
CA PHE A 107 -17.25 -1.97 -8.74
C PHE A 107 -18.76 -1.77 -8.65
N GLY A 108 -19.43 -2.67 -7.93
CA GLY A 108 -20.85 -2.51 -7.60
C GLY A 108 -21.08 -1.13 -7.02
N SER A 109 -21.99 -0.39 -7.63
CA SER A 109 -22.49 0.88 -7.11
C SER A 109 -23.23 0.62 -5.79
N CYS A 110 -22.53 0.78 -4.66
CA CYS A 110 -23.19 0.80 -3.36
C CYS A 110 -23.93 2.14 -3.21
N GLN A 111 -25.26 2.07 -3.10
CA GLN A 111 -26.10 3.20 -2.71
C GLN A 111 -25.75 3.66 -1.28
N PRO A 112 -25.70 4.97 -0.98
CA PRO A 112 -25.53 5.44 0.39
C PRO A 112 -26.77 5.07 1.24
N HIS A 113 -26.56 4.35 2.34
CA HIS A 113 -27.58 4.13 3.36
C HIS A 113 -27.57 5.28 4.38
N GLU A 114 -28.75 5.63 4.90
CA GLU A 114 -29.11 6.85 5.68
C GLU A 114 -28.30 7.15 6.97
N SER A 115 -27.26 6.40 7.32
CA SER A 115 -26.46 6.70 8.52
C SER A 115 -25.44 7.83 8.36
N ASP A 116 -25.18 8.31 7.14
CA ASP A 116 -24.22 9.41 6.87
C ASP A 116 -24.78 10.82 7.06
N GLN A 117 -26.08 10.99 7.34
CA GLN A 117 -26.67 12.32 7.59
C GLN A 117 -26.31 12.92 8.97
N ALA A 118 -25.86 12.12 9.93
CA ALA A 118 -25.56 12.60 11.28
C ALA A 118 -24.30 13.49 11.38
N TYR A 119 -23.38 13.40 10.41
CA TYR A 119 -22.12 14.16 10.44
C TYR A 119 -22.16 15.52 9.73
N ARG A 120 -23.16 15.80 8.88
CA ARG A 120 -23.30 17.11 8.21
C ARG A 120 -24.07 18.15 9.03
N GLN A 121 -24.90 17.72 9.98
CA GLN A 121 -25.78 18.63 10.72
C GLN A 121 -25.06 19.52 11.74
N ASN A 122 -23.78 19.24 12.07
CA ASN A 122 -23.03 19.95 13.11
C ASN A 122 -21.86 20.81 12.61
N GLN A 123 -21.80 21.16 11.32
CA GLN A 123 -20.88 22.17 10.83
C GLN A 123 -21.62 23.50 10.61
N GLN A 124 -21.60 24.36 11.63
CA GLN A 124 -21.95 25.77 11.47
C GLN A 124 -20.86 26.46 10.62
N PRO A 125 -21.20 27.13 9.51
CA PRO A 125 -20.25 27.96 8.79
C PRO A 125 -20.09 29.31 9.50
N LEU A 126 -18.87 29.61 9.96
CA LEU A 126 -18.44 30.99 10.18
C LEU A 126 -18.29 31.65 8.81
N GLY A 127 -19.02 32.74 8.56
CA GLY A 127 -18.76 33.62 7.43
C GLY A 127 -19.28 35.03 7.72
N PRO A 128 -19.07 36.01 6.82
CA PRO A 128 -17.99 36.13 5.84
C PRO A 128 -17.21 37.47 5.95
N ASP A 129 -16.00 37.48 5.40
CA ASP A 129 -15.14 38.65 5.19
C ASP A 129 -15.84 39.74 4.37
N LEU A 130 -15.86 40.97 4.90
CA LEU A 130 -16.45 42.15 4.26
C LEU A 130 -15.45 43.32 4.36
N ASN A 131 -14.44 43.35 3.47
CA ASN A 131 -14.04 44.62 2.88
C ASN A 131 -13.23 44.45 1.58
N LYS A 132 -13.88 44.79 0.46
CA LYS A 132 -13.26 44.96 -0.84
C LYS A 132 -13.58 46.37 -1.31
N GLN A 133 -12.78 47.35 -0.90
CA GLN A 133 -12.77 48.70 -1.46
C GLN A 133 -11.33 49.20 -1.57
N ALA A 134 -10.74 48.97 -2.74
CA ALA A 134 -9.59 49.72 -3.24
C ALA A 134 -9.52 49.57 -4.77
N ALA A 135 -9.92 50.62 -5.49
CA ALA A 135 -9.22 51.19 -6.66
C ALA A 135 -10.16 52.07 -7.50
N GLY A 136 -9.80 53.33 -7.69
CA GLY A 136 -10.42 54.20 -8.69
C GLY A 136 -10.21 55.70 -8.44
N GLY A 137 -8.98 56.18 -8.60
CA GLY A 137 -8.66 57.61 -8.55
C GLY A 137 -8.68 58.30 -9.93
N ARG A 138 -8.97 59.61 -9.87
CA ARG A 138 -8.69 60.73 -10.81
C ARG A 138 -9.49 60.86 -12.13
N GLN A 139 -10.22 61.97 -12.24
CA GLN A 139 -10.06 62.93 -13.36
C GLN A 139 -10.50 64.36 -12.93
N ALA A 140 -9.88 65.35 -13.57
CA ALA A 140 -9.99 66.79 -13.32
C ALA A 140 -10.95 67.50 -14.30
N ASP A 141 -11.07 68.82 -14.11
CA ASP A 141 -11.64 69.86 -15.02
C ASP A 141 -13.19 69.96 -14.98
N VAL A 142 -13.84 71.12 -14.80
CA VAL A 142 -13.63 72.51 -15.26
C VAL A 142 -14.16 73.51 -14.22
#